data_AF-A0A7Y5TTI6-F1
#
_entry.id   AF-A0A7Y5TTI6-F1
#
_cell.length_a   1.000
_cell.length_b   1.000
_cell.length_c   1.000
_cell.angle_alpha   90.00
_cell.angle_beta   90.00
_cell.angle_gamma   90.00
#
_symmetry.space_group_name_H-M   'P 1'
#
loop_
_entity.id
_entity.type
_entity.pdbx_description
1 polymer ?
#
loop_
_entity_poly.entity_id
_entity_poly.type
_entity_poly.pdbx_seq_one_letter_code
_entity_poly.pdbx_strand_id
1 'polypeptide(L)'
;MTIAIALKVGDGIVLGADSASTLAGPGGVMNVYFNAEKVFNLVKGWPIGAVTYGLGGLDGRSIASLAKDLRKEMQPAGNAALDKASYTIEEVAGRVRKFFYEERYQRQMPLRFRDATGTEHAQFPPMGFLIAGFSAGQAHPEVWQVEISEDGSCPPPQQLLDRSTSGAVWRGQPEALNRVMRGWSSQVHHGLVNSGISAGDVERFLGALPVEPLIAPAMPLHDAIDLVHYMVDLTVGFVRFIPGPPSVHGPTDSAAITLHEGFRWVRRKHCYSAELNPPV
;
A
#
# COMPACT_ATOMS: atom_id res chain seq x y z
N MET A 1 -8.54 -5.16 -4.11
CA MET A 1 -7.58 -6.30 -4.08
C MET A 1 -6.30 -5.89 -4.79
N THR A 2 -5.14 -6.06 -4.16
CA THR A 2 -3.83 -5.57 -4.62
C THR A 2 -2.74 -6.18 -3.75
N ILE A 3 -1.51 -6.33 -4.23
CA ILE A 3 -0.35 -6.44 -3.34
C ILE A 3 0.33 -5.08 -3.25
N ALA A 4 0.47 -4.55 -2.04
CA ALA A 4 1.13 -3.28 -1.76
C ALA A 4 2.26 -3.53 -0.77
N ILE A 5 3.48 -3.09 -1.10
CA ILE A 5 4.70 -3.40 -0.36
C ILE A 5 5.47 -2.11 -0.06
N ALA A 6 5.97 -2.00 1.16
CA ALA A 6 7.01 -1.06 1.55
C ALA A 6 8.13 -1.82 2.25
N LEU A 7 9.33 -1.83 1.65
CA LEU A 7 10.52 -2.47 2.21
C LEU A 7 11.53 -1.39 2.59
N LYS A 8 11.94 -1.37 3.85
CA LYS A 8 12.88 -0.42 4.42
C LYS A 8 14.22 -1.09 4.76
N VAL A 9 15.30 -0.47 4.31
CA VAL A 9 16.68 -0.73 4.69
C VAL A 9 17.33 0.57 5.19
N GLY A 10 18.61 0.53 5.59
CA GLY A 10 19.32 1.71 6.09
C GLY A 10 19.38 2.86 5.08
N ASP A 11 19.60 2.53 3.80
CA ASP A 11 19.79 3.49 2.72
C ASP A 11 18.47 4.11 2.18
N GLY A 12 17.31 3.50 2.49
CA GLY A 12 16.06 3.97 1.93
C GLY A 12 14.89 2.99 2.01
N ILE A 13 13.85 3.30 1.23
CA ILE A 13 12.64 2.51 1.12
C ILE A 13 12.36 2.16 -0.34
N VAL A 14 11.93 0.93 -0.60
CA VAL A 14 11.37 0.51 -1.88
C VAL A 14 9.88 0.26 -1.73
N LEU A 15 9.08 0.92 -2.57
CA LEU A 15 7.65 0.70 -2.71
C LEU A 15 7.38 -0.19 -3.93
N GLY A 16 6.43 -1.11 -3.83
CA GLY A 16 6.04 -1.98 -4.93
C GLY A 16 4.55 -2.33 -4.93
N ALA A 17 3.96 -2.40 -6.12
CA ALA A 17 2.59 -2.88 -6.31
C ALA A 17 2.32 -3.50 -7.69
N ASP A 18 1.29 -4.33 -7.74
CA ASP A 18 0.70 -4.82 -8.99
C ASP A 18 -0.26 -3.79 -9.62
N SER A 19 -0.80 -4.10 -10.81
CA SER A 19 -1.64 -3.18 -11.57
C SER A 19 -3.10 -3.61 -11.75
N ALA A 20 -3.51 -4.73 -11.16
CA ALA A 20 -4.89 -5.21 -11.26
C ALA A 20 -5.86 -4.29 -10.49
N SER A 21 -7.02 -4.01 -11.06
CA SER A 21 -8.13 -3.30 -10.41
C SER A 21 -9.43 -3.99 -10.77
N THR A 22 -10.15 -4.43 -9.74
CA THR A 22 -11.36 -5.23 -9.88
C THR A 22 -12.59 -4.34 -9.87
N LEU A 23 -13.45 -4.50 -10.88
CA LEU A 23 -14.80 -3.94 -10.89
C LEU A 23 -15.78 -5.01 -10.40
N ALA A 24 -16.42 -4.73 -9.27
CA ALA A 24 -17.49 -5.57 -8.73
C ALA A 24 -18.86 -5.07 -9.18
N GLY A 25 -19.81 -5.99 -9.28
CA GLY A 25 -21.22 -5.68 -9.53
C GLY A 25 -22.15 -6.73 -8.93
N PRO A 26 -23.46 -6.63 -9.21
CA PRO A 26 -24.43 -7.60 -8.73
C PRO A 26 -24.06 -9.01 -9.23
N GLY A 27 -23.72 -9.92 -8.31
CA GLY A 27 -23.33 -11.30 -8.63
C GLY A 27 -21.82 -11.57 -8.69
N GLY A 28 -20.95 -10.60 -8.41
CA GLY A 28 -19.51 -10.82 -8.23
C GLY A 28 -18.62 -9.90 -9.06
N VAL A 29 -17.47 -10.41 -9.48
CA VAL A 29 -16.52 -9.64 -10.30
C VAL A 29 -17.02 -9.53 -11.73
N MET A 30 -17.23 -8.29 -12.19
CA MET A 30 -17.63 -8.00 -13.56
C MET A 30 -16.43 -7.91 -14.49
N ASN A 31 -15.34 -7.27 -14.04
CA ASN A 31 -14.15 -7.07 -14.85
C ASN A 31 -12.90 -6.89 -14.00
N VAL A 32 -11.73 -7.09 -14.60
CA VAL A 32 -10.43 -6.76 -14.04
C VAL A 32 -9.61 -5.98 -15.06
N TYR A 33 -9.19 -4.78 -14.69
CA TYR A 33 -8.27 -3.96 -15.48
C TYR A 33 -6.84 -4.16 -14.98
N PHE A 34 -5.84 -4.11 -15.86
CA PHE A 34 -4.44 -4.42 -15.51
C PHE A 34 -3.50 -3.22 -15.54
N ASN A 35 -4.03 -2.00 -15.50
CA ASN A 35 -3.23 -0.77 -15.67
C ASN A 35 -3.43 0.27 -14.55
N ALA A 36 -3.89 -0.16 -13.37
CA ALA A 36 -4.00 0.76 -12.24
C ALA A 36 -2.62 1.22 -11.75
N GLU A 37 -2.46 2.52 -11.51
CA GLU A 37 -1.31 3.08 -10.79
C GLU A 37 -1.62 3.02 -9.29
N LYS A 38 -0.72 2.42 -8.49
CA LYS A 38 -0.92 2.27 -7.03
C LYS A 38 0.24 2.76 -6.19
N VAL A 39 1.37 3.11 -6.83
CA VAL A 39 2.53 3.74 -6.20
C VAL A 39 2.49 5.23 -6.54
N PHE A 40 2.76 6.08 -5.55
CA PHE A 40 2.64 7.53 -5.68
C PHE A 40 3.86 8.23 -5.09
N ASN A 41 4.36 9.23 -5.80
CA ASN A 41 5.14 10.31 -5.19
C ASN A 41 4.15 11.30 -4.57
N LEU A 42 4.22 11.58 -3.27
CA LEU A 42 3.25 12.47 -2.62
C LEU A 42 3.66 13.95 -2.67
N VAL A 43 4.94 14.26 -2.80
CA VAL A 43 5.45 15.63 -3.01
C VAL A 43 6.64 15.59 -3.99
N LYS A 44 6.52 16.31 -5.11
CA LYS A 44 7.50 16.21 -6.19
C LYS A 44 8.88 16.68 -5.74
N GLY A 45 9.89 15.87 -6.05
CA GLY A 45 11.28 16.11 -5.68
C GLY A 45 11.61 15.86 -4.21
N TRP A 46 10.66 15.39 -3.41
CA TRP A 46 10.86 15.13 -1.98
C TRP A 46 10.91 13.60 -1.75
N PRO A 47 11.57 13.16 -0.66
CA PRO A 47 11.70 11.74 -0.32
C PRO A 47 10.41 11.22 0.35
N ILE A 48 9.26 11.37 -0.33
CA ILE A 48 7.94 11.00 0.19
C ILE A 48 7.15 10.25 -0.89
N GLY A 49 6.73 9.04 -0.57
CA GLY A 49 5.87 8.24 -1.41
C GLY A 49 4.80 7.48 -0.63
N ALA A 50 3.89 6.86 -1.37
CA ALA A 50 2.89 5.97 -0.82
C ALA A 50 2.53 4.86 -1.79
N VAL A 51 1.97 3.78 -1.26
CA VAL A 51 1.31 2.72 -2.02
C VAL A 51 -0.07 2.44 -1.45
N THR A 52 -1.08 2.24 -2.30
CA THR A 52 -2.47 1.98 -1.89
C THR A 52 -2.91 0.54 -2.16
N TYR A 53 -3.91 0.10 -1.40
CA TYR A 53 -4.57 -1.19 -1.55
C TYR A 53 -6.05 -1.08 -1.12
N GLY A 54 -6.84 -2.08 -1.47
CA GLY A 54 -8.28 -2.11 -1.20
C GLY A 54 -9.10 -1.45 -2.30
N LEU A 55 -9.96 -0.50 -1.95
CA LEU A 55 -10.84 0.24 -2.86
C LEU A 55 -10.06 0.97 -3.96
N GLY A 56 -10.48 0.80 -5.22
CA GLY A 56 -9.77 1.31 -6.40
C GLY A 56 -10.05 2.77 -6.79
N GLY A 57 -11.07 3.39 -6.20
CA GLY A 57 -11.47 4.75 -6.54
C GLY A 57 -12.52 5.34 -5.60
N LEU A 58 -12.60 6.67 -5.61
CA LEU A 58 -13.56 7.50 -4.89
C LEU A 58 -13.96 8.67 -5.80
N ASP A 59 -15.15 9.23 -5.61
CA ASP A 59 -15.67 10.35 -6.41
C ASP A 59 -15.65 10.07 -7.93
N GLY A 60 -15.88 8.82 -8.32
CA GLY A 60 -15.81 8.38 -9.73
C GLY A 60 -14.41 8.47 -10.35
N ARG A 61 -13.35 8.65 -9.55
CA ARG A 61 -11.96 8.77 -9.99
C ARG A 61 -11.08 7.70 -9.35
N SER A 62 -10.00 7.34 -10.04
CA SER A 62 -9.00 6.44 -9.48
C SER A 62 -8.27 7.09 -8.30
N ILE A 63 -7.84 6.27 -7.34
CA ILE A 63 -6.99 6.73 -6.22
C ILE A 63 -5.72 7.42 -6.74
N ALA A 64 -5.17 6.97 -7.87
CA ALA A 64 -4.02 7.60 -8.51
C ALA A 64 -4.29 9.04 -8.98
N SER A 65 -5.49 9.31 -9.50
CA SER A 65 -5.90 10.64 -9.90
C SER A 65 -6.05 11.55 -8.67
N LEU A 66 -6.68 11.04 -7.62
CA LEU A 66 -6.87 11.74 -6.35
C LEU A 66 -5.54 12.01 -5.62
N ALA A 67 -4.59 11.07 -5.66
CA ALA A 67 -3.26 11.25 -5.09
C ALA A 67 -2.47 12.38 -5.79
N LYS A 68 -2.76 12.67 -7.07
CA LYS A 68 -2.17 13.80 -7.80
C LYS A 68 -2.75 15.13 -7.31
N ASP A 69 -4.03 15.17 -6.93
CA ASP A 69 -4.65 16.35 -6.33
C ASP A 69 -4.07 16.60 -4.93
N LEU A 70 -4.02 15.58 -4.07
CA LEU A 70 -3.40 15.68 -2.75
C LEU A 70 -1.94 16.17 -2.83
N ARG A 71 -1.17 15.65 -3.80
CA ARG A 71 0.19 16.14 -4.07
C ARG A 71 0.21 17.63 -4.35
N LYS A 72 -0.72 18.14 -5.17
CA LYS A 72 -0.81 19.56 -5.49
C LYS A 72 -1.10 20.40 -4.24
N GLU A 73 -1.93 19.90 -3.34
CA GLU A 73 -2.25 20.57 -2.07
C GLU A 73 -1.02 20.64 -1.13
N MET A 74 -0.22 19.58 -1.07
CA MET A 74 0.96 19.48 -0.18
C MET A 74 2.24 20.11 -0.73
N GLN A 75 2.29 20.42 -2.03
CA GLN A 75 3.45 21.07 -2.66
C GLN A 75 3.63 22.50 -2.09
N PRO A 76 4.84 23.11 -2.11
CA PRO A 76 5.06 24.45 -1.54
C PRO A 76 4.16 25.59 -2.05
N ALA A 77 3.56 25.45 -3.23
CA ALA A 77 2.60 26.41 -3.80
C ALA A 77 1.12 26.01 -3.57
N GLY A 78 0.89 24.94 -2.82
CA GLY A 78 -0.42 24.39 -2.52
C GLY A 78 -1.10 25.06 -1.32
N ASN A 79 -2.39 24.80 -1.17
CA ASN A 79 -3.24 25.33 -0.09
C ASN A 79 -3.04 24.62 1.26
N ALA A 80 -2.38 23.46 1.28
CA ALA A 80 -2.02 22.70 2.46
C ALA A 80 -0.52 22.31 2.41
N ALA A 81 0.30 23.25 1.95
CA ALA A 81 1.72 23.06 1.73
C ALA A 81 2.44 22.55 2.98
N LEU A 82 3.30 21.56 2.80
CA LEU A 82 4.22 21.11 3.84
C LEU A 82 5.38 22.09 3.98
N ASP A 83 5.83 22.33 5.21
CA ASP A 83 7.07 23.05 5.46
C ASP A 83 8.27 22.12 5.20
N LYS A 84 9.07 22.47 4.19
CA LYS A 84 10.26 21.70 3.80
C LYS A 84 11.27 21.54 4.93
N ALA A 85 11.32 22.47 5.88
CA ALA A 85 12.27 22.46 6.97
C ALA A 85 11.85 21.55 8.15
N SER A 86 10.55 21.23 8.28
CA SER A 86 10.02 20.66 9.52
C SER A 86 8.99 19.54 9.35
N TYR A 87 8.55 19.21 8.13
CA TYR A 87 7.53 18.17 7.92
C TYR A 87 7.93 16.81 8.51
N THR A 88 6.94 16.05 8.96
CA THR A 88 7.10 14.65 9.37
C THR A 88 6.30 13.72 8.48
N ILE A 89 6.70 12.45 8.38
CA ILE A 89 5.89 11.45 7.66
C ILE A 89 4.56 11.17 8.39
N GLU A 90 4.52 11.36 9.71
CA GLU A 90 3.27 11.35 10.48
C GLU A 90 2.29 12.43 10.00
N GLU A 91 2.77 13.68 9.83
CA GLU A 91 1.95 14.76 9.29
C GLU A 91 1.43 14.40 7.90
N VAL A 92 2.29 13.89 7.02
CA VAL A 92 1.91 13.43 5.68
C VAL A 92 0.82 12.36 5.76
N ALA A 93 0.97 11.37 6.65
CA ALA A 93 -0.03 10.34 6.85
C ALA A 93 -1.35 10.92 7.37
N GLY A 94 -1.28 11.94 8.24
CA GLY A 94 -2.44 12.72 8.66
C GLY A 94 -3.14 13.45 7.50
N ARG A 95 -2.38 14.04 6.57
CA ARG A 95 -2.93 14.65 5.34
C ARG A 95 -3.60 13.61 4.44
N VAL A 96 -2.98 12.43 4.26
CA VAL A 96 -3.57 11.31 3.51
C VAL A 96 -4.88 10.86 4.15
N ARG A 97 -4.91 10.68 5.48
CA ARG A 97 -6.12 10.30 6.22
C ARG A 97 -7.21 11.35 6.03
N LYS A 98 -6.93 12.63 6.28
CA LYS A 98 -7.90 13.71 6.09
C LYS A 98 -8.49 13.71 4.67
N PHE A 99 -7.62 13.71 3.67
CA PHE A 99 -8.01 13.85 2.26
C PHE A 99 -8.82 12.65 1.74
N PHE A 100 -8.43 11.42 2.06
CA PHE A 100 -9.11 10.23 1.55
C PHE A 100 -10.26 9.78 2.45
N TYR A 101 -10.11 9.83 3.78
CA TYR A 101 -11.14 9.37 4.70
C TYR A 101 -12.19 10.44 4.98
N GLU A 102 -11.79 11.54 5.62
CA GLU A 102 -12.72 12.56 6.14
C GLU A 102 -13.41 13.33 5.02
N GLU A 103 -12.67 13.68 3.97
CA GLU A 103 -13.18 14.51 2.89
C GLU A 103 -13.91 13.73 1.78
N ARG A 104 -13.68 12.42 1.66
CA ARG A 104 -14.14 11.65 0.48
C ARG A 104 -14.84 10.35 0.84
N TYR A 105 -14.17 9.44 1.56
CA TYR A 105 -14.73 8.14 1.91
C TYR A 105 -16.01 8.29 2.74
N GLN A 106 -15.97 9.09 3.82
CA GLN A 106 -17.13 9.27 4.71
C GLN A 106 -18.36 9.86 4.01
N ARG A 107 -18.18 10.62 2.91
CA ARG A 107 -19.29 11.20 2.14
C ARG A 107 -19.98 10.21 1.23
N GLN A 108 -19.33 9.10 0.90
CA GLN A 108 -19.79 8.12 -0.09
C GLN A 108 -20.22 6.80 0.55
N MET A 109 -19.95 6.63 1.84
CA MET A 109 -20.12 5.36 2.55
C MET A 109 -21.20 5.46 3.63
N PRO A 110 -21.88 4.35 3.95
CA PRO A 110 -21.74 3.02 3.36
C PRO A 110 -22.30 2.93 1.94
N LEU A 111 -21.76 2.02 1.13
CA LEU A 111 -22.42 1.58 -0.09
C LEU A 111 -23.64 0.76 0.27
N ARG A 112 -24.80 1.08 -0.32
CA ARG A 112 -26.06 0.36 -0.11
C ARG A 112 -26.46 -0.39 -1.36
N PHE A 113 -26.83 -1.66 -1.21
CA PHE A 113 -27.32 -2.50 -2.29
C PHE A 113 -28.36 -3.50 -1.78
N ARG A 114 -29.15 -4.08 -2.69
CA ARG A 114 -30.11 -5.13 -2.35
C ARG A 114 -29.65 -6.46 -2.92
N ASP A 115 -29.78 -7.51 -2.12
CA ASP A 115 -29.51 -8.87 -2.61
C ASP A 115 -30.69 -9.41 -3.45
N ALA A 116 -30.55 -10.64 -3.94
CA ALA A 116 -31.58 -11.30 -4.76
C ALA A 116 -32.92 -11.53 -4.02
N THR A 117 -32.92 -11.47 -2.68
CA THR A 117 -34.12 -11.59 -1.84
C THR A 117 -34.77 -10.22 -1.55
N GLY A 118 -34.14 -9.13 -1.98
CA GLY A 118 -34.59 -7.76 -1.73
C GLY A 118 -34.16 -7.18 -0.40
N THR A 119 -33.39 -7.93 0.40
CA THR A 119 -32.79 -7.45 1.66
C THR A 119 -31.74 -6.39 1.35
N GLU A 120 -31.81 -5.25 2.05
CA GLU A 120 -30.84 -4.16 1.93
C GLU A 120 -29.60 -4.45 2.79
N HIS A 121 -28.43 -4.32 2.17
CA HIS A 121 -27.12 -4.47 2.81
C HIS A 121 -26.36 -3.14 2.74
N ALA A 122 -25.57 -2.89 3.78
CA ALA A 122 -24.65 -1.77 3.85
C ALA A 122 -23.23 -2.31 3.97
N GLN A 123 -22.30 -1.81 3.15
CA GLN A 123 -20.91 -2.23 3.15
C GLN A 123 -19.98 -1.02 3.22
N PHE A 124 -18.88 -1.18 3.95
CA PHE A 124 -17.74 -0.27 3.97
C PHE A 124 -16.56 -0.96 3.28
N PRO A 125 -16.32 -0.72 1.98
CA PRO A 125 -15.19 -1.32 1.28
C PRO A 125 -13.86 -0.88 1.90
N PRO A 126 -13.03 -1.82 2.39
CA PRO A 126 -11.79 -1.44 3.05
C PRO A 126 -10.80 -0.84 2.06
N MET A 127 -9.98 0.07 2.55
CA MET A 127 -8.88 0.66 1.78
C MET A 127 -7.78 1.14 2.70
N GLY A 128 -6.56 1.20 2.17
CA GLY A 128 -5.45 1.71 2.95
C GLY A 128 -4.30 2.21 2.12
N PHE A 129 -3.34 2.79 2.84
CA PHE A 129 -2.11 3.34 2.31
C PHE A 129 -0.96 2.96 3.21
N LEU A 130 0.16 2.55 2.61
CA LEU A 130 1.46 2.62 3.25
C LEU A 130 2.12 3.93 2.78
N ILE A 131 2.42 4.83 3.71
CA ILE A 131 3.07 6.11 3.49
C ILE A 131 4.51 5.95 3.97
N ALA A 132 5.47 6.31 3.12
CA ALA A 132 6.88 6.05 3.38
C ALA A 132 7.74 7.23 2.97
N GLY A 133 8.79 7.49 3.74
CA GLY A 133 9.74 8.55 3.40
C GLY A 133 10.65 8.94 4.55
N PHE A 134 11.34 10.07 4.35
CA PHE A 134 12.19 10.69 5.36
C PHE A 134 11.48 11.93 5.90
N SER A 135 11.35 12.04 7.22
CA SER A 135 10.94 13.30 7.86
C SER A 135 12.07 14.34 7.66
N ALA A 136 11.73 15.64 7.67
CA ALA A 136 12.71 16.71 7.42
C ALA A 136 13.91 16.61 8.38
N GLY A 137 15.12 16.68 7.82
CA GLY A 137 16.37 16.60 8.58
C GLY A 137 16.69 15.24 9.22
N GLN A 138 15.90 14.19 8.96
CA GLN A 138 16.16 12.86 9.51
C GLN A 138 17.00 12.02 8.55
N ALA A 139 17.93 11.23 9.11
CA ALA A 139 18.84 10.36 8.34
C ALA A 139 18.24 9.00 7.97
N HIS A 140 17.16 8.59 8.64
CA HIS A 140 16.52 7.30 8.43
C HIS A 140 15.04 7.45 8.10
N PRO A 141 14.52 6.60 7.20
CA PRO A 141 13.14 6.70 6.78
C PRO A 141 12.18 5.96 7.73
N GLU A 142 10.89 6.20 7.54
CA GLU A 142 9.79 5.68 8.35
C GLU A 142 8.68 5.16 7.44
N VAL A 143 7.90 4.18 7.91
CA VAL A 143 6.68 3.70 7.24
C VAL A 143 5.49 3.85 8.17
N TRP A 144 4.46 4.51 7.66
CA TRP A 144 3.19 4.76 8.33
C TRP A 144 2.03 4.13 7.56
N GLN A 145 0.95 3.82 8.26
CA GLN A 145 -0.26 3.25 7.70
C GLN A 145 -1.46 4.13 7.99
N VAL A 146 -2.32 4.27 6.99
CA VAL A 146 -3.70 4.70 7.14
C VAL A 146 -4.57 3.54 6.64
N GLU A 147 -5.41 2.99 7.52
CA GLU A 147 -6.29 1.86 7.22
C GLU A 147 -7.74 2.28 7.48
N ILE A 148 -8.61 1.99 6.51
CA ILE A 148 -10.06 2.08 6.66
C ILE A 148 -10.59 0.65 6.67
N SER A 149 -11.17 0.27 7.80
CA SER A 149 -11.63 -1.08 8.10
C SER A 149 -13.00 -1.40 7.46
N GLU A 150 -13.39 -2.67 7.48
CA GLU A 150 -14.67 -3.17 6.94
C GLU A 150 -15.91 -2.68 7.72
N ASP A 151 -15.71 -2.07 8.89
CA ASP A 151 -16.74 -1.38 9.67
C ASP A 151 -16.81 0.13 9.36
N GLY A 152 -15.97 0.63 8.45
CA GLY A 152 -15.87 2.04 8.07
C GLY A 152 -15.07 2.92 9.04
N SER A 153 -14.48 2.34 10.09
CA SER A 153 -13.60 3.05 11.01
C SER A 153 -12.23 3.32 10.36
N CYS A 154 -11.61 4.44 10.75
CA CYS A 154 -10.27 4.81 10.33
C CYS A 154 -9.52 5.42 11.53
N PRO A 155 -8.75 4.62 12.27
CA PRO A 155 -7.97 5.10 13.41
C PRO A 155 -6.94 6.17 12.96
N PRO A 156 -6.31 6.88 13.91
CA PRO A 156 -5.18 7.74 13.60
C PRO A 156 -4.07 6.97 12.87
N PRO A 157 -3.23 7.67 12.07
CA PRO A 157 -2.12 7.02 11.38
C PRO A 157 -1.24 6.21 12.32
N GLN A 158 -0.86 5.00 11.91
CA GLN A 158 -0.05 4.09 12.71
C GLN A 158 1.37 3.98 12.15
N GLN A 159 2.38 4.15 12.98
CA GLN A 159 3.76 3.85 12.60
C GLN A 159 3.99 2.34 12.57
N LEU A 160 4.41 1.81 11.43
CA LEU A 160 4.69 0.39 11.23
C LEU A 160 6.17 0.06 11.28
N LEU A 161 7.00 0.93 10.70
CA LEU A 161 8.44 0.87 10.80
C LEU A 161 8.92 2.25 11.26
N ASP A 162 9.49 2.29 12.47
CA ASP A 162 10.13 3.47 13.03
C ASP A 162 11.48 3.73 12.35
N ARG A 163 12.25 4.71 12.83
CA ARG A 163 13.57 5.02 12.26
C ARG A 163 14.62 3.94 12.53
N SER A 164 14.47 3.16 13.61
CA SER A 164 15.45 2.17 14.07
C SER A 164 15.31 0.78 13.41
N THR A 165 14.13 0.48 12.87
CA THR A 165 13.78 -0.85 12.39
C THR A 165 13.92 -0.96 10.87
N SER A 166 14.59 -2.00 10.39
CA SER A 166 14.56 -2.40 8.97
C SER A 166 13.63 -3.61 8.80
N GLY A 167 12.99 -3.73 7.64
CA GLY A 167 12.01 -4.78 7.39
C GLY A 167 11.07 -4.45 6.25
N ALA A 168 10.07 -5.30 6.04
CA ALA A 168 9.06 -5.09 5.01
C ALA A 168 7.65 -5.18 5.59
N VAL A 169 6.79 -4.32 5.06
CA VAL A 169 5.35 -4.31 5.30
C VAL A 169 4.65 -4.60 3.99
N TRP A 170 3.65 -5.47 4.03
CA TRP A 170 2.78 -5.73 2.89
C TRP A 170 1.31 -5.79 3.29
N ARG A 171 0.44 -5.41 2.35
CA ARG A 171 -1.02 -5.29 2.53
C ARG A 171 -1.78 -5.73 1.27
N GLY A 172 -3.07 -5.92 1.44
CA GLY A 172 -4.02 -6.31 0.39
C GLY A 172 -4.05 -7.82 0.14
N GLN A 173 -3.07 -8.39 -0.56
CA GLN A 173 -3.04 -9.83 -0.92
C GLN A 173 -1.83 -10.54 -0.31
N PRO A 174 -1.83 -10.79 1.01
CA PRO A 174 -0.62 -11.20 1.74
C PRO A 174 -0.33 -12.69 1.66
N GLU A 175 -1.23 -13.54 1.15
CA GLU A 175 -1.16 -15.00 1.29
C GLU A 175 0.17 -15.62 0.84
N ALA A 176 0.63 -15.28 -0.36
CA ALA A 176 1.88 -15.81 -0.91
C ALA A 176 3.08 -15.39 -0.06
N LEU A 177 3.12 -14.11 0.32
CA LEU A 177 4.20 -13.54 1.12
C LEU A 177 4.21 -14.05 2.55
N ASN A 178 3.06 -14.20 3.20
CA ASN A 178 3.00 -14.76 4.55
C ASN A 178 3.61 -16.17 4.57
N ARG A 179 3.28 -17.01 3.57
CA ARG A 179 3.82 -18.37 3.47
C ARG A 179 5.34 -18.39 3.30
N VAL A 180 5.88 -17.59 2.38
CA VAL A 180 7.31 -17.61 2.05
C VAL A 180 8.14 -16.79 3.04
N MET A 181 7.66 -15.61 3.42
CA MET A 181 8.39 -14.65 4.25
C MET A 181 8.15 -14.82 5.75
N ARG A 182 7.05 -15.45 6.19
CA ARG A 182 6.76 -15.68 7.62
C ARG A 182 6.66 -17.16 8.00
N GLY A 183 6.61 -18.06 7.02
CA GLY A 183 6.47 -19.50 7.24
C GLY A 183 5.04 -19.98 7.51
N TRP A 184 4.01 -19.12 7.42
CA TRP A 184 2.61 -19.49 7.69
C TRP A 184 1.63 -18.68 6.83
N SER A 185 0.43 -19.22 6.56
CA SER A 185 -0.63 -18.54 5.79
C SER A 185 -1.70 -17.92 6.68
N SER A 186 -2.44 -16.90 6.24
CA SER A 186 -3.48 -16.28 7.08
C SER A 186 -4.60 -17.25 7.48
N GLN A 187 -4.79 -18.34 6.73
CA GLN A 187 -5.67 -19.45 7.10
C GLN A 187 -5.27 -20.15 8.40
N VAL A 188 -3.98 -20.21 8.74
CA VAL A 188 -3.51 -20.78 10.01
C VAL A 188 -3.96 -19.89 11.16
N HIS A 189 -3.78 -18.57 11.02
CA HIS A 189 -4.28 -17.60 11.99
C HIS A 189 -5.80 -17.74 12.18
N HIS A 190 -6.58 -17.69 11.07
CA HIS A 190 -8.03 -17.80 11.13
C HIS A 190 -8.49 -19.13 11.74
N GLY A 191 -7.84 -20.24 11.38
CA GLY A 191 -8.17 -21.56 11.92
C GLY A 191 -7.95 -21.64 13.42
N LEU A 192 -6.84 -21.10 13.93
CA LEU A 192 -6.54 -21.07 15.36
C LEU A 192 -7.54 -20.20 16.13
N VAL A 193 -7.88 -19.02 15.61
CA VAL A 193 -8.89 -18.15 16.23
C VAL A 193 -10.27 -18.81 16.26
N ASN A 194 -10.68 -19.41 15.14
CA ASN A 194 -11.96 -20.13 15.05
C ASN A 194 -12.01 -21.38 15.94
N SER A 195 -10.85 -21.92 16.34
CA SER A 195 -10.77 -23.02 17.31
C SER A 195 -10.89 -22.57 18.78
N GLY A 196 -11.01 -21.26 19.02
CA GLY A 196 -11.21 -20.68 20.35
C GLY A 196 -9.96 -20.07 20.99
N ILE A 197 -8.82 -20.01 20.29
CA ILE A 197 -7.62 -19.30 20.78
C ILE A 197 -7.81 -17.80 20.55
N SER A 198 -7.43 -16.97 21.52
CA SER A 198 -7.56 -15.52 21.35
C SER A 198 -6.67 -15.02 20.20
N ALA A 199 -7.16 -14.05 19.42
CA ALA A 199 -6.37 -13.46 18.33
C ALA A 199 -5.00 -12.94 18.82
N GLY A 200 -4.96 -12.29 19.99
CA GLY A 200 -3.72 -11.78 20.57
C GLY A 200 -2.72 -12.89 20.93
N ASP A 201 -3.17 -14.06 21.38
CA ASP A 201 -2.27 -15.19 21.66
C ASP A 201 -1.77 -15.85 20.37
N VAL A 202 -2.62 -15.96 19.35
CA VAL A 202 -2.22 -16.44 18.02
C VAL A 202 -1.16 -15.52 17.40
N GLU A 203 -1.40 -14.20 17.42
CA GLU A 203 -0.44 -13.20 16.93
C GLU A 203 0.89 -13.27 17.67
N ARG A 204 0.85 -13.39 19.00
CA ARG A 204 2.06 -13.54 19.83
C ARG A 204 2.84 -14.81 19.47
N PHE A 205 2.15 -15.94 19.30
CA PHE A 205 2.77 -17.21 18.93
C PHE A 205 3.39 -17.16 17.53
N LEU A 206 2.60 -16.77 16.53
CA LEU A 206 3.05 -16.71 15.13
C LEU A 206 4.16 -15.67 14.92
N GLY A 207 4.14 -14.57 15.67
CA GLY A 207 5.19 -13.55 15.66
C GLY A 207 6.49 -13.98 16.35
N ALA A 208 6.45 -14.98 17.23
CA ALA A 208 7.62 -15.52 17.92
C ALA A 208 8.32 -16.66 17.14
N LEU A 209 7.73 -17.12 16.03
CA LEU A 209 8.34 -18.16 15.20
C LEU A 209 9.66 -17.63 14.60
N PRO A 210 10.74 -18.43 14.61
CA PRO A 210 11.98 -18.04 13.97
C PRO A 210 11.78 -17.97 12.46
N VAL A 211 12.14 -16.84 11.87
CA VAL A 211 12.13 -16.60 10.43
C VAL A 211 13.53 -16.17 10.04
N GLU A 212 14.05 -16.71 8.94
CA GLU A 212 15.35 -16.30 8.40
C GLU A 212 15.31 -14.80 8.04
N PRO A 213 16.22 -13.96 8.56
CA PRO A 213 16.22 -12.54 8.30
C PRO A 213 16.69 -12.25 6.87
N LEU A 214 15.74 -12.19 5.94
CA LEU A 214 16.02 -11.83 4.54
C LEU A 214 16.38 -10.35 4.38
N ILE A 215 16.03 -9.49 5.35
CA ILE A 215 16.23 -8.05 5.29
C ILE A 215 17.15 -7.63 6.42
N ALA A 216 18.28 -7.04 6.06
CA ALA A 216 19.24 -6.47 7.01
C ALA A 216 19.33 -4.95 6.84
N PRO A 217 19.64 -4.18 7.90
CA PRO A 217 19.81 -2.74 7.79
C PRO A 217 20.88 -2.32 6.76
N ALA A 218 21.95 -3.09 6.63
CA ALA A 218 23.04 -2.85 5.68
C ALA A 218 22.81 -3.45 4.28
N MET A 219 21.60 -3.97 4.00
CA MET A 219 21.25 -4.45 2.67
C MET A 219 21.33 -3.29 1.66
N PRO A 220 22.10 -3.43 0.57
CA PRO A 220 22.16 -2.42 -0.47
C PRO A 220 20.78 -2.16 -1.07
N LEU A 221 20.52 -0.91 -1.46
CA LEU A 221 19.22 -0.51 -2.00
C LEU A 221 18.81 -1.31 -3.26
N HIS A 222 19.76 -1.77 -4.06
CA HIS A 222 19.47 -2.57 -5.24
C HIS A 222 18.95 -3.98 -4.89
N ASP A 223 19.54 -4.64 -3.90
CA ASP A 223 19.04 -5.93 -3.40
C ASP A 223 17.64 -5.78 -2.79
N ALA A 224 17.38 -4.66 -2.11
CA ALA A 224 16.06 -4.30 -1.64
C ALA A 224 15.04 -4.12 -2.79
N ILE A 225 15.47 -3.55 -3.92
CA ILE A 225 14.65 -3.43 -5.14
C ILE A 225 14.32 -4.81 -5.70
N ASP A 226 15.32 -5.67 -5.86
CA ASP A 226 15.16 -7.01 -6.41
C ASP A 226 14.25 -7.87 -5.52
N LEU A 227 14.39 -7.74 -4.20
CA LEU A 227 13.51 -8.42 -3.24
C LEU A 227 12.06 -7.93 -3.37
N VAL A 228 11.82 -6.63 -3.53
CA VAL A 228 10.45 -6.14 -3.78
C VAL A 228 9.89 -6.67 -5.10
N HIS A 229 10.69 -6.72 -6.17
CA HIS A 229 10.24 -7.31 -7.45
C HIS A 229 9.88 -8.78 -7.28
N TYR A 230 10.75 -9.56 -6.62
CA TYR A 230 10.46 -10.95 -6.29
C TYR A 230 9.16 -11.09 -5.49
N MET A 231 8.94 -10.25 -4.47
CA MET A 231 7.73 -10.32 -3.63
C MET A 231 6.44 -10.04 -4.43
N VAL A 232 6.45 -9.05 -5.34
CA VAL A 232 5.29 -8.79 -6.21
C VAL A 232 5.09 -9.93 -7.20
N ASP A 233 6.15 -10.38 -7.87
CA ASP A 233 6.09 -11.42 -8.90
C ASP A 233 5.68 -12.78 -8.31
N LEU A 234 6.14 -13.11 -7.10
CA LEU A 234 5.67 -14.27 -6.33
C LEU A 234 4.16 -14.21 -6.11
N THR A 235 3.64 -13.03 -5.74
CA THR A 235 2.21 -12.86 -5.50
C THR A 235 1.40 -12.95 -6.80
N VAL A 236 1.91 -12.38 -7.91
CA VAL A 236 1.32 -12.55 -9.26
C VAL A 236 1.27 -14.03 -9.63
N GLY A 237 2.39 -14.74 -9.47
CA GLY A 237 2.50 -16.17 -9.76
C GLY A 237 1.53 -17.00 -8.92
N PHE A 238 1.44 -16.72 -7.61
CA PHE A 238 0.51 -17.41 -6.71
C PHE A 238 -0.95 -17.14 -7.09
N VAL A 239 -1.34 -15.88 -7.29
CA VAL A 239 -2.72 -15.49 -7.62
C VAL A 239 -3.18 -16.05 -8.97
N ARG A 240 -2.27 -16.27 -9.92
CA ARG A 240 -2.58 -16.92 -11.20
C ARG A 240 -3.15 -18.34 -11.04
N PHE A 241 -2.74 -19.08 -10.02
CA PHE A 241 -3.07 -20.50 -9.88
C PHE A 241 -4.14 -20.80 -8.81
N ILE A 242 -4.50 -19.82 -7.98
CA ILE A 242 -5.61 -19.98 -7.02
C ILE A 242 -6.97 -19.69 -7.68
N PRO A 243 -8.07 -20.27 -7.18
CA PRO A 243 -9.42 -19.95 -7.67
C PRO A 243 -9.77 -18.47 -7.46
N GLY A 244 -10.39 -17.86 -8.47
CA GLY A 244 -10.93 -16.50 -8.38
C GLY A 244 -10.43 -15.57 -9.50
N PRO A 245 -10.79 -14.29 -9.43
CA PRO A 245 -10.34 -13.29 -10.40
C PRO A 245 -8.82 -13.04 -10.27
N PRO A 246 -8.13 -12.65 -11.36
CA PRO A 246 -6.70 -12.29 -11.35
C PRO A 246 -6.48 -10.95 -10.63
N SER A 247 -6.63 -11.00 -9.31
CA SER A 247 -6.70 -9.82 -8.43
C SER A 247 -5.35 -9.19 -8.10
N VAL A 248 -4.27 -9.85 -8.52
CA VAL A 248 -2.89 -9.36 -8.53
C VAL A 248 -2.30 -9.76 -9.87
N HIS A 249 -1.89 -8.78 -10.67
CA HIS A 249 -1.38 -9.06 -12.01
C HIS A 249 -0.41 -7.98 -12.49
N GLY A 250 0.52 -8.40 -13.35
CA GLY A 250 1.42 -7.50 -14.06
C GLY A 250 0.68 -6.55 -15.03
N PRO A 251 1.33 -5.47 -15.49
CA PRO A 251 2.69 -5.04 -15.16
C PRO A 251 2.82 -4.60 -13.70
N THR A 252 4.03 -4.38 -13.20
CA THR A 252 4.26 -3.96 -11.81
C THR A 252 4.90 -2.58 -11.78
N ASP A 253 4.57 -1.78 -10.77
CA ASP A 253 5.21 -0.48 -10.52
C ASP A 253 6.05 -0.58 -9.25
N SER A 254 7.23 0.03 -9.27
CA SER A 254 8.08 0.17 -8.09
C SER A 254 8.84 1.49 -8.07
N ALA A 255 9.12 1.99 -6.89
CA ALA A 255 9.89 3.20 -6.68
C ALA A 255 10.84 3.04 -5.49
N ALA A 256 12.01 3.66 -5.58
CA ALA A 256 12.95 3.79 -4.50
C ALA A 256 12.87 5.21 -3.92
N ILE A 257 13.01 5.32 -2.60
CA ILE A 257 13.02 6.58 -1.86
C ILE A 257 14.30 6.58 -1.04
N THR A 258 15.20 7.49 -1.39
CA THR A 258 16.46 7.72 -0.67
C THR A 258 16.51 9.14 -0.12
N LEU A 259 17.40 9.37 0.84
CA LEU A 259 17.57 10.68 1.45
C LEU A 259 18.00 11.74 0.43
N HIS A 260 18.92 11.39 -0.47
CA HIS A 260 19.58 12.36 -1.35
C HIS A 260 18.90 12.49 -2.72
N GLU A 261 18.43 11.40 -3.31
CA GLU A 261 17.81 11.39 -4.63
C GLU A 261 16.28 11.57 -4.57
N GLY A 262 15.70 11.47 -3.37
CA GLY A 262 14.27 11.56 -3.13
C GLY A 262 13.52 10.34 -3.67
N PHE A 263 12.25 10.53 -4.03
CA PHE A 263 11.48 9.49 -4.72
C PHE A 263 11.92 9.36 -6.19
N ARG A 264 12.29 8.15 -6.60
CA ARG A 264 12.63 7.78 -7.98
C ARG A 264 11.87 6.54 -8.43
N TRP A 265 11.34 6.58 -9.64
CA TRP A 265 10.74 5.41 -10.27
C TRP A 265 11.84 4.42 -10.65
N VAL A 266 11.62 3.15 -10.31
CA VAL A 266 12.51 2.04 -10.68
C VAL A 266 11.87 1.23 -11.82
N ARG A 267 10.57 0.93 -11.68
CA ARG A 267 9.75 0.30 -12.72
C ARG A 267 8.44 1.07 -12.78
N ARG A 268 8.04 1.51 -13.96
CA ARG A 268 6.80 2.27 -14.13
C ARG A 268 6.14 1.96 -15.46
N LYS A 269 4.83 1.73 -15.45
CA LYS A 269 4.02 1.78 -16.67
C LYS A 269 4.01 3.20 -17.23
N HIS A 270 4.27 3.36 -18.53
CA HIS A 270 4.21 4.65 -19.21
C HIS A 270 2.99 4.71 -20.11
N CYS A 271 2.21 5.78 -20.00
CA CYS A 271 1.10 6.06 -20.92
C CYS A 271 1.58 6.68 -22.24
N TYR A 272 2.78 7.27 -22.25
CA TYR A 272 3.35 7.97 -23.40
C TYR A 272 4.62 7.26 -23.87
N SER A 273 5.05 7.51 -25.10
CA SER A 273 6.26 6.93 -25.68
C SER A 273 7.51 7.27 -24.85
N ALA A 274 8.58 6.49 -25.02
CA ALA A 274 9.87 6.74 -24.38
C ALA A 274 10.45 8.11 -24.76
N GLU A 275 10.18 8.59 -25.98
CA GLU A 275 10.59 9.93 -26.45
C GLU A 275 10.01 11.07 -25.60
N LEU A 276 8.79 10.89 -25.10
CA LEU A 276 8.12 11.84 -24.19
C LEU A 276 8.44 11.55 -22.71
N ASN A 277 9.17 10.49 -22.41
CA ASN A 277 9.63 10.10 -21.08
C ASN A 277 11.14 9.81 -21.08
N PRO A 278 12.00 10.79 -21.41
CA PRO A 278 13.43 10.57 -21.38
C PRO A 278 13.88 10.17 -19.95
N PRO A 279 14.85 9.25 -19.82
CA PRO A 279 15.44 8.95 -18.53
C PRO A 279 16.01 10.24 -17.92
N VAL A 280 15.68 10.47 -16.64
CA VAL A 280 16.16 11.62 -15.85
C VAL A 280 17.51 11.28 -15.26
#